data_AF-A0A7L1U3D0-F1
#
_entry.id   AF-A0A7L1U3D0-F1
#
_cell.length_a   1.000
_cell.length_b   1.000
_cell.length_c   1.000
_cell.angle_alpha   90.00
_cell.angle_beta   90.00
_cell.angle_gamma   90.00
#
_symmetry.space_group_name_H-M   'P 1'
#
loop_
_entity.id
_entity.type
_entity.pdbx_description
1 polymer ?
#
loop_
_entity_poly.entity_id
_entity_poly.type
_entity_poly.pdbx_seq_one_letter_code
_entity_poly.pdbx_strand_id
1 'polypeptide(L)'
;REVKDHLNYEHRVFNSEEFLKTRAVGDQPFYKKVLETYMFHSFLKARLNRKMDAFARLDLSTQSEEDRLDLMFPTPRRLTIEKMASKRIGAERKASRRMVISMPNLQDIQLPEGPTRNSSLRKVEAGVGKGRTPSKSITTFKIPEIHFPLMFQCVHSYYTDFFNHLSKAISTLPPENSALLARYFYLRGLVSLMQGKLLNALSDFQNLEKTDLRIFPTDLVRKIVETLPRSERLQADRKPELKRLISRVMEKQREVLKIDDHVKNFELPKTHMQLDDFVKRIQESGIVRDIDTIHRLFDALTVGQQKQIDPETFRDFYNYWKETEAEAQEVNLPPAVIEHLDKNECVYKLSCSVKTNCGVGKIALTQKRLFLLTEGGRPGYVPIAAFRDIEDVKSTTVAFLLLRIPTLRIKTLSKKEVFEANLKTECDLWYLIVKEMWAGKKMAYDHKDPQYIQQALTNVLLMDAVVGALQSSKSIYAASKLSYFDRMKNEVPMMVPKTTSETLKHKINPSAGETFPQAIDVLLYTPGHLDPSERLDNAHPKLWCALNEGKVVVFDASTWSIQQHCFKMGRSKL
;
A
#
# COMPACT_ATOMS: atom_id res chain seq x y z
N ARG A 1 -5.49 5.24 -9.91
CA ARG A 1 -4.21 4.63 -9.47
C ARG A 1 -3.55 5.46 -8.37
N GLU A 2 -3.31 6.74 -8.58
CA GLU A 2 -2.57 7.61 -7.62
C GLU A 2 -3.40 8.04 -6.38
N VAL A 3 -4.73 7.86 -6.38
CA VAL A 3 -5.58 8.15 -5.20
C VAL A 3 -5.15 7.35 -3.96
N LYS A 4 -4.62 6.13 -4.14
CA LYS A 4 -4.18 5.27 -3.03
C LYS A 4 -3.12 5.95 -2.16
N ASP A 5 -2.29 6.79 -2.78
CA ASP A 5 -1.16 7.44 -2.12
C ASP A 5 -1.64 8.58 -1.22
N HIS A 6 -2.87 9.08 -1.40
CA HIS A 6 -3.46 10.17 -0.64
C HIS A 6 -4.54 9.70 0.36
N LEU A 7 -4.61 8.38 0.61
CA LEU A 7 -5.57 7.78 1.54
C LEU A 7 -4.91 7.39 2.86
N ASN A 8 -5.57 7.74 3.95
CA ASN A 8 -5.33 7.20 5.27
C ASN A 8 -6.45 6.18 5.58
N TYR A 9 -6.12 4.90 5.51
CA TYR A 9 -7.08 3.82 5.74
C TYR A 9 -7.55 3.73 7.20
N GLU A 10 -6.66 4.02 8.14
CA GLU A 10 -6.95 3.93 9.58
C GLU A 10 -7.92 5.03 10.02
N HIS A 11 -7.65 6.26 9.60
CA HIS A 11 -8.49 7.42 9.96
C HIS A 11 -9.57 7.74 8.93
N ARG A 12 -9.66 6.96 7.84
CA ARG A 12 -10.58 7.15 6.71
C ARG A 12 -10.53 8.57 6.14
N VAL A 13 -9.31 9.07 5.96
CA VAL A 13 -9.04 10.42 5.45
C VAL A 13 -8.56 10.35 4.01
N PHE A 14 -9.07 11.23 3.16
CA PHE A 14 -8.55 11.52 1.83
C PHE A 14 -7.98 12.94 1.80
N ASN A 15 -6.70 13.08 1.42
CA ASN A 15 -6.10 14.40 1.27
C ASN A 15 -6.36 14.94 -0.14
N SER A 16 -7.51 15.57 -0.33
CA SER A 16 -7.96 16.10 -1.62
C SER A 16 -7.07 17.24 -2.14
N GLU A 17 -6.61 18.13 -1.26
CA GLU A 17 -5.73 19.24 -1.62
C GLU A 17 -4.38 18.72 -2.15
N GLU A 18 -3.79 17.75 -1.46
CA GLU A 18 -2.53 17.15 -1.89
C GLU A 18 -2.69 16.35 -3.18
N PHE A 19 -3.80 15.62 -3.34
CA PHE A 19 -4.12 14.95 -4.59
C PHE A 19 -4.20 15.93 -5.76
N LEU A 20 -4.80 17.11 -5.56
CA LEU A 20 -4.88 18.15 -6.59
C LEU A 20 -3.52 18.79 -6.89
N LYS A 21 -2.69 19.04 -5.86
CA LYS A 21 -1.33 19.60 -6.03
C LYS A 21 -0.43 18.72 -6.89
N THR A 22 -0.60 17.40 -6.85
CA THR A 22 0.15 16.46 -7.71
C THR A 22 -0.34 16.43 -9.17
N ARG A 23 -1.44 17.10 -9.51
CA ARG A 23 -1.94 17.21 -10.89
C ARG A 23 -1.32 18.42 -11.59
N ALA A 24 -1.14 18.30 -12.90
CA ALA A 24 -0.79 19.45 -13.73
C ALA A 24 -1.80 20.58 -13.54
N VAL A 25 -1.32 21.82 -13.47
CA VAL A 25 -2.16 23.00 -13.16
C VAL A 25 -3.37 23.11 -14.09
N GLY A 26 -3.21 22.79 -15.39
CA GLY A 26 -4.29 22.78 -16.38
C GLY A 26 -5.35 21.69 -16.15
N ASP A 27 -5.01 20.59 -15.48
CA ASP A 27 -5.92 19.47 -15.22
C ASP A 27 -6.64 19.61 -13.86
N GLN A 28 -6.16 20.47 -12.96
CA GLN A 28 -6.74 20.64 -11.62
C GLN A 28 -8.24 20.98 -11.64
N PRO A 29 -8.76 21.85 -12.52
CA PRO A 29 -10.20 22.13 -12.60
C PRO A 29 -11.04 20.88 -12.92
N PHE A 30 -10.55 20.02 -13.83
CA PHE A 30 -11.20 18.76 -14.16
C PHE A 30 -11.23 17.83 -12.96
N TYR A 31 -10.08 17.61 -12.30
CA TYR A 31 -10.02 16.73 -11.14
C TYR A 31 -10.85 17.26 -9.98
N LYS A 32 -10.92 18.58 -9.76
CA LYS A 32 -11.80 19.19 -8.77
C LYS A 32 -13.26 18.80 -9.01
N LYS A 33 -13.72 18.80 -10.26
CA LYS A 33 -15.06 18.31 -10.62
C LYS A 33 -15.22 16.81 -10.43
N VAL A 34 -14.20 16.00 -10.74
CA VAL A 34 -14.26 14.55 -10.49
C VAL A 34 -14.44 14.25 -9.00
N LEU A 35 -13.73 14.95 -8.12
CA LEU A 35 -13.82 14.76 -6.67
C LEU A 35 -15.23 15.04 -6.12
N GLU A 36 -16.00 15.93 -6.77
CA GLU A 36 -17.38 16.25 -6.41
C GLU A 36 -18.39 15.16 -6.83
N THR A 37 -18.01 14.24 -7.72
CA THR A 37 -18.96 13.25 -8.30
C THR A 37 -19.32 12.11 -7.34
N TYR A 38 -20.58 11.67 -7.36
CA TYR A 38 -21.02 10.49 -6.62
C TYR A 38 -20.18 9.23 -6.94
N MET A 39 -19.78 9.05 -8.20
CA MET A 39 -18.95 7.92 -8.62
C MET A 39 -17.60 7.90 -7.90
N PHE A 40 -16.95 9.05 -7.75
CA PHE A 40 -15.68 9.14 -7.03
C PHE A 40 -15.86 8.86 -5.53
N HIS A 41 -16.91 9.39 -4.91
CA HIS A 41 -17.22 9.10 -3.51
C HIS A 41 -17.46 7.59 -3.28
N SER A 42 -18.22 6.95 -4.16
CA SER A 42 -18.44 5.50 -4.10
C SER A 42 -17.14 4.70 -4.30
N PHE A 43 -16.26 5.16 -5.20
CA PHE A 43 -14.93 4.58 -5.38
C PHE A 43 -14.09 4.70 -4.11
N LEU A 44 -14.04 5.88 -3.50
CA LEU A 44 -13.27 6.18 -2.29
C LEU A 44 -13.71 5.30 -1.11
N LYS A 45 -15.03 5.18 -0.90
CA LYS A 45 -15.62 4.27 0.08
C LYS A 45 -15.22 2.82 -0.17
N ALA A 46 -15.30 2.35 -1.42
CA ALA A 46 -14.91 0.99 -1.77
C ALA A 46 -13.41 0.73 -1.50
N ARG A 47 -12.54 1.71 -1.79
CA ARG A 47 -11.10 1.64 -1.46
C ARG A 47 -10.87 1.56 0.05
N LEU A 48 -11.45 2.48 0.83
CA LEU A 48 -11.27 2.53 2.28
C LEU A 48 -11.84 1.32 3.00
N ASN A 49 -12.89 0.70 2.45
CA ASN A 49 -13.46 -0.56 2.93
C ASN A 49 -12.66 -1.80 2.48
N ARG A 50 -11.51 -1.62 1.81
CA ARG A 50 -10.66 -2.68 1.25
C ARG A 50 -11.43 -3.70 0.40
N LYS A 51 -12.45 -3.23 -0.34
CA LYS A 51 -13.29 -4.11 -1.18
C LYS A 51 -12.47 -4.66 -2.34
N MET A 52 -12.49 -5.98 -2.52
CA MET A 52 -11.88 -6.68 -3.66
C MET A 52 -12.68 -6.50 -4.96
N ASP A 53 -12.71 -5.27 -5.49
CA ASP A 53 -13.36 -4.96 -6.76
C ASP A 53 -12.41 -5.16 -7.98
N ALA A 54 -12.85 -4.76 -9.17
CA ALA A 54 -12.05 -4.85 -10.40
C ALA A 54 -10.76 -4.00 -10.34
N PHE A 55 -10.78 -2.84 -9.67
CA PHE A 55 -9.61 -2.00 -9.45
C PHE A 55 -8.63 -2.64 -8.45
N ALA A 56 -9.13 -3.24 -7.36
CA ALA A 56 -8.27 -3.94 -6.40
C ALA A 56 -7.57 -5.13 -7.05
N ARG A 57 -8.28 -5.87 -7.91
CA ARG A 57 -7.71 -6.96 -8.70
C ARG A 57 -6.69 -6.46 -9.73
N LEU A 58 -6.98 -5.36 -10.41
CA LEU A 58 -6.03 -4.72 -11.32
C LEU A 58 -4.77 -4.24 -10.57
N ASP A 59 -4.95 -3.56 -9.44
CA ASP A 59 -3.85 -3.10 -8.58
C ASP A 59 -2.99 -4.30 -8.13
N LEU A 60 -3.61 -5.37 -7.63
CA LEU A 60 -2.89 -6.60 -7.24
C LEU A 60 -2.16 -7.28 -8.41
N SER A 61 -2.78 -7.32 -9.59
CA SER A 61 -2.14 -7.89 -10.80
C SER A 61 -1.01 -7.04 -11.37
N THR A 62 -0.94 -5.76 -10.96
CA THR A 62 0.08 -4.81 -11.43
C THR A 62 1.08 -4.42 -10.34
N GLN A 63 0.95 -4.98 -9.13
CA GLN A 63 1.90 -4.84 -8.04
C GLN A 63 3.13 -5.71 -8.32
N SER A 64 4.32 -5.09 -8.29
CA SER A 64 5.58 -5.83 -8.25
C SER A 64 5.81 -6.41 -6.84
N GLU A 65 6.71 -7.38 -6.72
CA GLU A 65 7.17 -7.90 -5.41
C GLU A 65 7.68 -6.78 -4.47
N GLU A 66 8.11 -5.64 -5.02
CA GLU A 66 8.62 -4.49 -4.26
C GLU A 66 7.51 -3.59 -3.69
N ASP A 67 6.34 -3.47 -4.35
CA ASP A 67 5.17 -2.80 -3.77
C ASP A 67 4.65 -3.55 -2.52
N ARG A 68 5.04 -4.83 -2.33
CA ARG A 68 4.79 -5.61 -1.11
C ARG A 68 5.78 -5.31 0.02
N LEU A 69 6.99 -4.86 -0.31
CA LEU A 69 7.99 -4.39 0.68
C LEU A 69 7.67 -2.97 1.17
N ASP A 70 7.18 -2.09 0.30
CA ASP A 70 6.65 -0.75 0.68
C ASP A 70 5.47 -0.85 1.68
N LEU A 71 4.77 -2.00 1.72
CA LEU A 71 3.72 -2.27 2.70
C LEU A 71 4.26 -2.63 4.09
N MET A 72 5.50 -3.12 4.22
CA MET A 72 6.14 -3.36 5.53
C MET A 72 6.67 -2.11 6.20
N PHE A 73 7.09 -1.16 5.37
CA PHE A 73 7.73 0.07 5.79
C PHE A 73 6.97 1.19 5.10
N PRO A 74 5.90 1.75 5.71
CA PRO A 74 5.21 2.89 5.15
C PRO A 74 6.16 4.10 5.19
N THR A 75 7.08 4.16 4.23
CA THR A 75 7.90 5.33 3.99
C THR A 75 7.02 6.43 3.41
N PRO A 76 7.23 7.70 3.80
CA PRO A 76 6.58 8.83 3.17
C PRO A 76 6.73 8.75 1.65
N ARG A 77 5.65 9.06 0.95
CA ARG A 77 5.36 8.81 -0.47
C ARG A 77 6.53 9.25 -1.33
N ARG A 78 7.46 8.36 -1.73
CA ARG A 78 8.62 8.77 -2.55
C ARG A 78 8.92 7.73 -3.61
N LEU A 79 9.22 8.21 -4.82
CA LEU A 79 9.59 7.36 -5.94
C LEU A 79 10.99 6.83 -5.72
N THR A 80 11.14 5.50 -5.63
CA THR A 80 12.43 4.83 -5.66
C THR A 80 13.11 5.04 -7.01
N ILE A 81 14.42 4.82 -7.10
CA ILE A 81 15.18 4.97 -8.35
C ILE A 81 14.60 4.12 -9.48
N GLU A 82 14.16 2.90 -9.19
CA GLU A 82 13.53 2.03 -10.17
C GLU A 82 12.20 2.62 -10.70
N LYS A 83 11.41 3.26 -9.81
CA LYS A 83 10.18 3.98 -10.18
C LYS A 83 10.49 5.26 -10.98
N MET A 84 11.59 5.97 -10.68
CA MET A 84 12.05 7.13 -11.45
C MET A 84 12.53 6.74 -12.86
N ALA A 85 13.33 5.66 -12.98
CA ALA A 85 13.80 5.13 -14.26
C ALA A 85 12.61 4.68 -15.14
N SER A 86 11.64 3.98 -14.55
CA SER A 86 10.41 3.57 -15.22
C SER A 86 9.56 4.76 -15.70
N LYS A 87 9.50 5.85 -14.91
CA LYS A 87 8.79 7.08 -15.29
C LYS A 87 9.48 7.82 -16.45
N ARG A 88 10.81 7.87 -16.51
CA ARG A 88 11.57 8.43 -17.65
C ARG A 88 11.26 7.67 -18.95
N ILE A 89 11.33 6.34 -18.91
CA ILE A 89 11.02 5.48 -20.07
C ILE A 89 9.55 5.67 -20.51
N GLY A 90 8.62 5.82 -19.54
CA GLY A 90 7.22 6.12 -19.82
C GLY A 90 6.98 7.51 -20.41
N ALA A 91 7.75 8.52 -19.99
CA ALA A 91 7.68 9.89 -20.52
C ALA A 91 8.21 9.97 -21.96
N GLU A 92 9.29 9.25 -22.28
CA GLU A 92 9.83 9.13 -23.64
C GLU A 92 8.82 8.42 -24.58
N ARG A 93 8.18 7.35 -24.10
CA ARG A 93 7.10 6.68 -24.86
C ARG A 93 5.86 7.55 -25.04
N LYS A 94 5.52 8.42 -24.07
CA LYS A 94 4.40 9.37 -24.19
C LYS A 94 4.73 10.55 -25.11
N ALA A 95 5.97 11.03 -25.12
CA ALA A 95 6.43 12.05 -26.07
C ALA A 95 6.41 11.51 -27.51
N SER A 96 6.83 10.26 -27.72
CA SER A 96 6.74 9.57 -29.02
C SER A 96 5.30 9.39 -29.50
N ARG A 97 4.33 9.15 -28.60
CA ARG A 97 2.91 9.01 -28.95
C ARG A 97 2.19 10.33 -29.23
N ARG A 98 2.71 11.49 -28.82
CA ARG A 98 2.06 12.80 -29.09
C ARG A 98 2.16 13.26 -30.54
N MET A 99 3.02 12.64 -31.36
CA MET A 99 3.15 13.00 -32.77
C MET A 99 2.20 12.24 -33.72
N VAL A 100 1.44 11.25 -33.24
CA VAL A 100 0.50 10.50 -34.10
C VAL A 100 -0.77 10.15 -33.33
N ILE A 101 -1.67 11.13 -33.16
CA ILE A 101 -3.08 10.86 -32.89
C ILE A 101 -3.91 11.87 -33.69
N SER A 102 -4.09 11.61 -34.99
CA SER A 102 -5.32 12.04 -35.66
C SER A 102 -6.43 11.08 -35.21
N MET A 103 -7.54 11.65 -34.75
CA MET A 103 -8.75 10.91 -34.39
C MET A 103 -9.27 10.11 -35.60
N PRO A 104 -9.59 8.81 -35.48
CA PRO A 104 -10.44 8.15 -36.47
C PRO A 104 -11.89 8.52 -36.19
N ASN A 105 -12.57 9.10 -37.18
CA ASN A 105 -14.01 9.29 -37.18
C ASN A 105 -14.73 7.93 -37.04
N LEU A 106 -15.77 7.91 -36.18
CA LEU A 106 -16.72 6.82 -36.03
C LEU A 106 -17.66 6.77 -37.25
N GLN A 107 -17.27 6.11 -38.34
CA GLN A 107 -18.20 5.63 -39.36
C GLN A 107 -17.79 4.24 -39.87
N ASP A 108 -18.73 3.31 -39.73
CA ASP A 108 -18.89 2.00 -40.36
C ASP A 108 -17.66 1.33 -41.01
N ILE A 109 -17.11 0.35 -40.29
CA ILE A 109 -16.14 -0.60 -40.87
C ILE A 109 -16.94 -1.71 -41.58
N GLN A 110 -17.12 -1.53 -42.90
CA GLN A 110 -17.29 -2.65 -43.83
C GLN A 110 -15.98 -3.48 -43.86
N LEU A 111 -16.11 -4.80 -43.78
CA LEU A 111 -15.00 -5.75 -43.94
C LEU A 111 -14.48 -5.74 -45.38
N PRO A 112 -13.16 -5.63 -45.64
CA PRO A 112 -12.63 -5.72 -47.00
C PRO A 112 -12.59 -7.16 -47.50
N GLU A 113 -13.21 -7.38 -48.66
CA GLU A 113 -13.07 -8.55 -49.51
C GLU A 113 -11.68 -8.63 -50.16
N GLY A 114 -11.20 -9.87 -50.36
CA GLY A 114 -10.24 -10.20 -51.41
C GLY A 114 -9.41 -11.47 -51.13
N PRO A 115 -9.02 -12.27 -52.15
CA PRO A 115 -9.74 -12.60 -53.38
C PRO A 115 -10.03 -14.11 -53.49
N THR A 116 -11.06 -14.39 -54.29
CA THR A 116 -11.56 -15.69 -54.74
C THR A 116 -10.59 -16.42 -55.66
N ARG A 117 -10.41 -17.74 -55.44
CA ARG A 117 -10.23 -18.72 -56.52
C ARG A 117 -10.53 -20.17 -56.09
N ASN A 118 -11.78 -20.55 -56.38
CA ASN A 118 -12.24 -21.75 -57.10
C ASN A 118 -11.93 -23.18 -56.58
N SER A 119 -12.97 -23.75 -55.98
CA SER A 119 -13.70 -24.98 -56.38
C SER A 119 -13.01 -26.36 -56.46
N SER A 120 -13.33 -27.16 -55.44
CA SER A 120 -14.04 -28.46 -55.51
C SER A 120 -13.28 -29.79 -55.69
N LEU A 121 -13.92 -30.79 -55.06
CA LEU A 121 -13.91 -32.25 -55.28
C LEU A 121 -13.04 -33.13 -54.35
N ARG A 122 -13.75 -33.72 -53.38
CA ARG A 122 -13.75 -35.13 -52.95
C ARG A 122 -12.47 -35.94 -53.26
N LYS A 123 -11.81 -36.48 -52.21
CA LYS A 123 -11.82 -37.93 -51.87
C LYS A 123 -11.06 -38.18 -50.56
N VAL A 124 -11.52 -39.20 -49.85
CA VAL A 124 -10.99 -39.81 -48.62
C VAL A 124 -9.69 -40.57 -48.93
N GLU A 125 -8.66 -40.49 -48.08
CA GLU A 125 -8.02 -41.64 -47.40
C GLU A 125 -6.79 -41.26 -46.55
N ALA A 126 -6.49 -42.18 -45.63
CA ALA A 126 -5.70 -42.15 -44.40
C ALA A 126 -4.28 -41.55 -44.40
N GLY A 127 -3.88 -41.01 -43.24
CA GLY A 127 -2.49 -40.69 -42.90
C GLY A 127 -2.32 -40.43 -41.40
N VAL A 128 -1.54 -41.28 -40.74
CA VAL A 128 -1.31 -41.39 -39.29
C VAL A 128 -0.41 -40.27 -38.73
N GLY A 129 -0.73 -39.77 -37.52
CA GLY A 129 0.27 -39.43 -36.50
C GLY A 129 0.48 -37.94 -36.14
N LYS A 130 -0.05 -37.52 -34.99
CA LYS A 130 0.69 -36.92 -33.84
C LYS A 130 -0.27 -36.35 -32.80
N GLY A 131 -0.01 -36.69 -31.54
CA GLY A 131 -0.86 -36.43 -30.38
C GLY A 131 -1.27 -34.96 -30.23
N ARG A 132 -2.58 -34.71 -30.39
CA ARG A 132 -3.23 -33.51 -29.89
C ARG A 132 -3.39 -33.67 -28.37
N THR A 133 -2.94 -32.66 -27.63
CA THR A 133 -3.37 -32.44 -26.25
C THR A 133 -4.91 -32.46 -26.21
N PRO A 134 -5.55 -33.10 -25.21
CA PRO A 134 -7.00 -33.14 -25.17
C PRO A 134 -7.51 -31.71 -25.02
N SER A 135 -8.17 -31.18 -26.06
CA SER A 135 -8.97 -29.97 -25.93
C SER A 135 -9.97 -30.22 -24.81
N LYS A 136 -9.94 -29.41 -23.75
CA LYS A 136 -10.95 -29.46 -22.66
C LYS A 136 -12.33 -29.55 -23.32
N SER A 137 -13.04 -30.65 -23.08
CA SER A 137 -14.38 -30.86 -23.63
C SER A 137 -15.27 -29.71 -23.20
N ILE A 138 -15.71 -28.89 -24.16
CA ILE A 138 -16.68 -27.83 -23.89
C ILE A 138 -17.97 -28.51 -23.45
N THR A 139 -18.40 -28.24 -22.23
CA THR A 139 -19.67 -28.78 -21.72
C THR A 139 -20.79 -27.81 -22.08
N THR A 140 -21.73 -28.26 -22.90
CA THR A 140 -22.87 -27.46 -23.36
C THR A 140 -24.12 -27.85 -22.58
N PHE A 141 -24.79 -26.87 -21.96
CA PHE A 141 -26.09 -27.07 -21.30
C PHE A 141 -27.20 -26.49 -22.19
N LYS A 142 -28.20 -27.30 -22.55
CA LYS A 142 -29.35 -26.85 -23.37
C LYS A 142 -30.41 -26.22 -22.47
N ILE A 143 -30.66 -24.93 -22.67
CA ILE A 143 -31.75 -24.19 -22.02
C ILE A 143 -33.08 -24.64 -22.64
N PRO A 144 -34.19 -24.76 -21.87
CA PRO A 144 -35.51 -25.04 -22.45
C PRO A 144 -35.93 -23.99 -23.47
N GLU A 145 -36.80 -24.37 -24.40
CA GLU A 145 -37.37 -23.45 -25.38
C GLU A 145 -38.49 -22.62 -24.75
N ILE A 146 -38.58 -21.35 -25.13
CA ILE A 146 -39.64 -20.46 -24.65
C ILE A 146 -40.81 -20.55 -25.64
N HIS A 147 -41.97 -20.99 -25.15
CA HIS A 147 -43.18 -21.05 -25.96
C HIS A 147 -43.86 -19.67 -26.03
N PHE A 148 -44.27 -19.27 -27.23
CA PHE A 148 -44.99 -18.02 -27.51
C PHE A 148 -46.49 -18.28 -27.74
N PRO A 149 -47.39 -17.35 -27.38
CA PRO A 149 -47.12 -16.04 -26.79
C PRO A 149 -46.67 -16.11 -25.32
N LEU A 150 -45.96 -15.08 -24.84
CA LEU A 150 -45.41 -14.97 -23.47
C LEU A 150 -46.52 -14.78 -22.42
N MET A 151 -47.41 -15.74 -22.29
CA MET A 151 -48.42 -15.78 -21.24
C MET A 151 -47.81 -16.27 -19.93
N PHE A 152 -48.41 -15.88 -18.80
CA PHE A 152 -47.95 -16.27 -17.47
C PHE A 152 -47.71 -17.78 -17.32
N GLN A 153 -48.60 -18.61 -17.90
CA GLN A 153 -48.48 -20.07 -17.90
C GLN A 153 -47.26 -20.57 -18.69
N CYS A 154 -46.99 -20.00 -19.87
CA CYS A 154 -45.81 -20.34 -20.69
C CYS A 154 -44.51 -20.00 -19.97
N VAL A 155 -44.46 -18.83 -19.31
CA VAL A 155 -43.29 -18.38 -18.53
C VAL A 155 -43.09 -19.28 -17.29
N HIS A 156 -44.17 -19.65 -16.61
CA HIS A 156 -44.11 -20.56 -15.46
C HIS A 156 -43.64 -21.97 -15.88
N SER A 157 -44.12 -22.49 -17.01
CA SER A 157 -43.66 -23.77 -17.58
C SER A 157 -42.18 -23.70 -17.91
N TYR A 158 -41.73 -22.63 -18.59
CA TYR A 158 -40.32 -22.44 -18.92
C TYR A 158 -39.41 -22.51 -17.69
N TYR A 159 -39.74 -21.78 -16.62
CA TYR A 159 -38.92 -21.83 -15.41
C TYR A 159 -38.97 -23.20 -14.74
N THR A 160 -40.11 -23.89 -14.78
CA THR A 160 -40.27 -25.24 -14.23
C THR A 160 -39.41 -26.24 -14.99
N ASP A 161 -39.44 -26.21 -16.31
CA ASP A 161 -38.62 -27.06 -17.18
C ASP A 161 -37.13 -26.75 -17.01
N PHE A 162 -36.77 -25.47 -16.85
CA PHE A 162 -35.40 -25.06 -16.62
C PHE A 162 -34.89 -25.58 -15.28
N PHE A 163 -35.70 -25.48 -14.23
CA PHE A 163 -35.38 -26.05 -12.92
C PHE A 163 -35.19 -27.58 -12.99
N ASN A 164 -36.05 -28.28 -13.73
CA ASN A 164 -35.97 -29.73 -13.89
C ASN A 164 -34.72 -30.16 -14.68
N HIS A 165 -34.39 -29.46 -15.77
CA HIS A 165 -33.17 -29.71 -16.54
C HIS A 165 -31.91 -29.47 -15.71
N LEU A 166 -31.85 -28.39 -14.93
CA LEU A 166 -30.74 -28.11 -14.02
C LEU A 166 -30.64 -29.17 -12.92
N SER A 167 -31.77 -29.61 -12.35
CA SER A 167 -31.78 -30.65 -11.31
C SER A 167 -31.29 -31.99 -11.84
N LYS A 168 -31.70 -32.36 -13.06
CA LYS A 168 -31.17 -33.55 -13.74
C LYS A 168 -29.66 -33.43 -13.95
N ALA A 169 -29.19 -32.31 -14.50
CA ALA A 169 -27.76 -32.08 -14.74
C ALA A 169 -26.92 -32.15 -13.45
N ILE A 170 -27.42 -31.59 -12.34
CA ILE A 170 -26.78 -31.67 -11.03
C ILE A 170 -26.69 -33.12 -10.54
N SER A 171 -27.77 -33.90 -10.68
CA SER A 171 -27.80 -35.30 -10.21
C SER A 171 -26.91 -36.25 -11.02
N THR A 172 -26.66 -35.94 -12.30
CA THR A 172 -25.86 -36.79 -13.19
C THR A 172 -24.38 -36.43 -13.21
N LEU A 173 -23.97 -35.33 -12.57
CA LEU A 173 -22.61 -34.82 -12.67
C LEU A 173 -21.66 -35.56 -11.71
N PRO A 174 -20.49 -36.03 -12.17
CA PRO A 174 -19.49 -36.61 -11.28
C PRO A 174 -18.98 -35.61 -10.22
N PRO A 175 -18.66 -36.05 -8.99
CA PRO A 175 -18.17 -35.18 -7.91
C PRO A 175 -16.90 -34.39 -8.27
N GLU A 176 -16.13 -34.87 -9.25
CA GLU A 176 -14.87 -34.29 -9.70
C GLU A 176 -15.05 -32.94 -10.44
N ASN A 177 -16.25 -32.62 -10.92
CA ASN A 177 -16.55 -31.40 -11.68
C ASN A 177 -17.13 -30.27 -10.80
N SER A 178 -16.49 -29.98 -9.67
CA SER A 178 -16.94 -28.99 -8.67
C SER A 178 -17.21 -27.59 -9.27
N ALA A 179 -16.36 -27.13 -10.19
CA ALA A 179 -16.53 -25.81 -10.81
C ALA A 179 -17.76 -25.71 -11.73
N LEU A 180 -18.19 -26.80 -12.36
CA LEU A 180 -19.40 -26.83 -13.17
C LEU A 180 -20.65 -26.97 -12.28
N LEU A 181 -20.54 -27.80 -11.24
CA LEU A 181 -21.57 -27.95 -10.21
C LEU A 181 -21.93 -26.62 -9.54
N ALA A 182 -20.92 -25.81 -9.20
CA ALA A 182 -21.11 -24.47 -8.64
C ALA A 182 -21.94 -23.57 -9.57
N ARG A 183 -21.68 -23.59 -10.88
CA ARG A 183 -22.43 -22.81 -11.88
C ARG A 183 -23.88 -23.28 -11.99
N TYR A 184 -24.14 -24.59 -11.89
CA TYR A 184 -25.51 -25.11 -11.88
C TYR A 184 -26.28 -24.73 -10.60
N PHE A 185 -25.65 -24.77 -9.43
CA PHE A 185 -26.27 -24.27 -8.20
C PHE A 185 -26.59 -22.77 -8.29
N TYR A 186 -25.68 -21.97 -8.84
CA TYR A 186 -25.94 -20.55 -9.08
C TYR A 186 -27.17 -20.34 -9.97
N LEU A 187 -27.22 -21.01 -11.12
CA LEU A 187 -28.34 -20.88 -12.07
C LEU A 187 -29.67 -21.40 -11.49
N ARG A 188 -29.67 -22.55 -10.82
CA ARG A 188 -30.89 -23.13 -10.23
C ARG A 188 -31.41 -22.29 -9.06
N GLY A 189 -30.51 -21.68 -8.30
CA GLY A 189 -30.86 -20.71 -7.26
C GLY A 189 -31.55 -19.47 -7.84
N LEU A 190 -31.04 -18.93 -8.96
CA LEU A 190 -31.70 -17.81 -9.67
C LEU A 190 -33.06 -18.20 -10.24
N VAL A 191 -33.18 -19.36 -10.88
CA VAL A 191 -34.47 -19.85 -11.40
C VAL A 191 -35.49 -20.02 -10.27
N SER A 192 -35.06 -20.58 -9.13
CA SER A 192 -35.92 -20.72 -7.94
C SER A 192 -36.37 -19.37 -7.40
N LEU A 193 -35.49 -18.36 -7.42
CA LEU A 193 -35.83 -16.99 -7.04
C LEU A 193 -36.89 -16.39 -7.98
N MET A 194 -36.75 -16.56 -9.30
CA MET A 194 -37.73 -16.07 -10.28
C MET A 194 -39.11 -16.73 -10.13
N GLN A 195 -39.15 -17.97 -9.62
CA GLN A 195 -40.41 -18.66 -9.28
C GLN A 195 -40.98 -18.28 -7.90
N GLY A 196 -40.34 -17.38 -7.16
CA GLY A 196 -40.74 -17.02 -5.79
C GLY A 196 -40.44 -18.10 -4.74
N LYS A 197 -39.65 -19.13 -5.07
CA LYS A 197 -39.30 -20.23 -4.17
C LYS A 197 -38.03 -19.87 -3.38
N LEU A 198 -38.17 -18.98 -2.41
CA LEU A 198 -37.03 -18.37 -1.70
C LEU A 198 -36.20 -19.39 -0.91
N LEU A 199 -36.84 -20.36 -0.24
CA LEU A 199 -36.12 -21.44 0.47
C LEU A 199 -35.30 -22.34 -0.46
N ASN A 200 -35.81 -22.64 -1.65
CA ASN A 200 -35.08 -23.44 -2.63
C ASN A 200 -33.86 -22.66 -3.15
N ALA A 201 -34.05 -21.36 -3.42
CA ALA A 201 -32.96 -20.47 -3.79
C ALA A 201 -31.87 -20.41 -2.70
N LEU A 202 -32.26 -20.26 -1.42
CA LEU A 202 -31.31 -20.26 -0.30
C LEU A 202 -30.55 -21.58 -0.17
N SER A 203 -31.22 -22.71 -0.38
CA SER A 203 -30.57 -24.03 -0.36
C SER A 203 -29.54 -24.17 -1.47
N ASP A 204 -29.84 -23.69 -2.67
CA ASP A 204 -28.89 -23.70 -3.79
C ASP A 204 -27.71 -22.75 -3.57
N PHE A 205 -27.95 -21.56 -3.03
CA PHE A 205 -26.85 -20.65 -2.68
C PHE A 205 -25.98 -21.18 -1.54
N GLN A 206 -26.55 -21.92 -0.60
CA GLN A 206 -25.79 -22.60 0.44
C GLN A 206 -24.91 -23.73 -0.14
N ASN A 207 -25.42 -24.51 -1.09
CA ASN A 207 -24.62 -25.52 -1.80
C ASN A 207 -23.53 -24.87 -2.67
N LEU A 208 -23.85 -23.75 -3.32
CA LEU A 208 -22.88 -22.95 -4.07
C LEU A 208 -21.74 -22.48 -3.16
N GLU A 209 -22.07 -22.01 -1.97
CA GLU A 209 -21.07 -21.54 -1.01
C GLU A 209 -20.06 -22.62 -0.63
N LYS A 210 -20.53 -23.85 -0.44
CA LYS A 210 -19.66 -25.01 -0.19
C LYS A 210 -18.76 -25.34 -1.38
N THR A 211 -19.16 -24.95 -2.60
CA THR A 211 -18.53 -25.41 -3.85
C THR A 211 -17.58 -24.37 -4.45
N ASP A 212 -17.99 -23.10 -4.58
CA ASP A 212 -17.15 -22.01 -5.07
C ASP A 212 -17.60 -20.65 -4.53
N LEU A 213 -16.86 -20.16 -3.52
CA LEU A 213 -17.10 -18.87 -2.89
C LEU A 213 -16.94 -17.66 -3.85
N ARG A 214 -16.21 -17.80 -4.95
CA ARG A 214 -15.89 -16.66 -5.83
C ARG A 214 -17.08 -16.15 -6.62
N ILE A 215 -18.07 -17.02 -6.87
CA ILE A 215 -19.31 -16.66 -7.59
C ILE A 215 -20.50 -16.52 -6.65
N PHE A 216 -20.30 -16.59 -5.33
CA PHE A 216 -21.37 -16.53 -4.34
C PHE A 216 -22.01 -15.11 -4.27
N PRO A 217 -23.32 -14.96 -4.56
CA PRO A 217 -23.96 -13.66 -4.69
C PRO A 217 -24.43 -13.11 -3.33
N THR A 218 -23.48 -12.65 -2.51
CA THR A 218 -23.72 -12.23 -1.12
C THR A 218 -24.86 -11.22 -0.96
N ASP A 219 -24.91 -10.18 -1.80
CA ASP A 219 -25.94 -9.12 -1.70
C ASP A 219 -27.32 -9.62 -2.13
N LEU A 220 -27.39 -10.55 -3.08
CA LEU A 220 -28.65 -11.17 -3.50
C LEU A 220 -29.20 -12.08 -2.40
N VAL A 221 -28.35 -12.95 -1.84
CA VAL A 221 -28.73 -13.84 -0.73
C VAL A 221 -29.22 -13.02 0.46
N ARG A 222 -28.57 -11.88 0.75
CA ARG A 222 -29.01 -10.94 1.79
C ARG A 222 -30.44 -10.46 1.55
N LYS A 223 -30.74 -9.96 0.35
CA LYS A 223 -32.10 -9.51 0.00
C LYS A 223 -33.12 -10.63 0.18
N ILE A 224 -32.81 -11.85 -0.27
CA ILE A 224 -33.69 -13.02 -0.11
C ILE A 224 -33.98 -13.29 1.37
N VAL A 225 -32.95 -13.21 2.23
CA VAL A 225 -33.09 -13.40 3.68
C VAL A 225 -33.94 -12.30 4.32
N GLU A 226 -33.79 -11.04 3.88
CA GLU A 226 -34.58 -9.90 4.37
C GLU A 226 -36.05 -10.01 3.94
N THR A 227 -36.32 -10.53 2.74
CA THR A 227 -37.66 -10.70 2.19
C THR A 227 -38.32 -12.02 2.59
N LEU A 228 -37.65 -12.86 3.38
CA LEU A 228 -38.13 -14.21 3.69
C LEU A 228 -39.36 -14.17 4.62
N PRO A 229 -40.49 -14.80 4.27
CA PRO A 229 -41.66 -14.90 5.14
C PRO A 229 -41.31 -15.55 6.48
N ARG A 230 -42.01 -15.17 7.57
CA ARG A 230 -41.74 -15.71 8.92
C ARG A 230 -41.85 -17.24 9.00
N SER A 231 -42.81 -17.83 8.29
CA SER A 231 -43.00 -19.29 8.21
C SER A 231 -41.81 -19.98 7.55
N GLU A 232 -41.36 -19.46 6.41
CA GLU A 232 -40.17 -19.96 5.70
C GLU A 232 -38.90 -19.74 6.51
N ARG A 233 -38.81 -18.62 7.23
CA ARG A 233 -37.68 -18.32 8.11
C ARG A 233 -37.51 -19.36 9.21
N LEU A 234 -38.60 -19.74 9.88
CA LEU A 234 -38.58 -20.81 10.88
C LEU A 234 -38.16 -22.15 10.27
N GLN A 235 -38.53 -22.43 9.01
CA GLN A 235 -38.10 -23.64 8.30
C GLN A 235 -36.60 -23.59 7.96
N ALA A 236 -36.08 -22.44 7.52
CA ALA A 236 -34.65 -22.26 7.26
C ALA A 236 -33.82 -22.44 8.54
N ASP A 237 -34.28 -21.90 9.67
CA ASP A 237 -33.58 -21.96 10.96
C ASP A 237 -33.55 -23.40 11.54
N ARG A 238 -34.48 -24.28 11.14
CA ARG A 238 -34.43 -25.72 11.47
C ARG A 238 -33.34 -26.46 10.71
N LYS A 239 -32.87 -25.94 9.57
CA LYS A 239 -31.76 -26.53 8.81
C LYS A 239 -30.44 -25.89 9.26
N PRO A 240 -29.51 -26.63 9.90
CA PRO A 240 -28.31 -26.05 10.51
C PRO A 240 -27.44 -25.30 9.51
N GLU A 241 -27.38 -25.78 8.27
CA GLU A 241 -26.56 -25.18 7.21
C GLU A 241 -27.14 -23.85 6.71
N LEU A 242 -28.46 -23.74 6.59
CA LEU A 242 -29.14 -22.49 6.24
C LEU A 242 -29.08 -21.50 7.39
N LYS A 243 -29.27 -21.96 8.63
CA LYS A 243 -29.11 -21.13 9.83
C LYS A 243 -27.72 -20.49 9.88
N ARG A 244 -26.66 -21.27 9.62
CA ARG A 244 -25.27 -20.76 9.52
C ARG A 244 -25.12 -19.73 8.41
N LEU A 245 -25.65 -20.02 7.21
CA LEU A 245 -25.60 -19.10 6.07
C LEU A 245 -26.24 -17.75 6.40
N ILE A 246 -27.46 -17.82 6.93
CA ILE A 246 -28.25 -16.70 7.38
C ILE A 246 -27.50 -15.88 8.43
N SER A 247 -27.01 -16.52 9.51
CA SER A 247 -26.30 -15.82 10.58
C SER A 247 -25.09 -15.08 10.05
N ARG A 248 -24.29 -15.71 9.19
CA ARG A 248 -23.07 -15.10 8.63
C ARG A 248 -23.37 -13.93 7.69
N VAL A 249 -24.40 -14.03 6.84
CA VAL A 249 -24.77 -12.95 5.91
C VAL A 249 -25.31 -11.74 6.69
N MET A 250 -26.05 -11.98 7.78
CA MET A 250 -26.57 -10.92 8.66
C MET A 250 -25.50 -10.37 9.63
N GLU A 251 -24.52 -11.18 10.04
CA GLU A 251 -23.39 -10.73 10.87
C GLU A 251 -22.44 -9.84 10.07
N LYS A 252 -22.15 -10.20 8.82
CA LYS A 252 -21.46 -9.31 7.88
C LYS A 252 -22.17 -7.97 7.70
N GLN A 253 -23.50 -7.91 7.78
CA GLN A 253 -24.24 -6.64 7.77
C GLN A 253 -24.01 -5.83 9.05
N ARG A 254 -24.00 -6.46 10.23
CA ARG A 254 -23.64 -5.77 11.48
C ARG A 254 -22.19 -5.27 11.49
N GLU A 255 -21.26 -5.98 10.85
CA GLU A 255 -19.90 -5.50 10.66
C GLU A 255 -19.82 -4.36 9.64
N VAL A 256 -20.52 -4.46 8.50
CA VAL A 256 -20.61 -3.39 7.49
C VAL A 256 -21.28 -2.13 8.04
N LEU A 257 -22.31 -2.26 8.88
CA LEU A 257 -22.96 -1.14 9.58
C LEU A 257 -22.09 -0.54 10.70
N LYS A 258 -21.07 -1.27 11.17
CA LYS A 258 -20.08 -0.76 12.15
C LYS A 258 -18.89 -0.06 11.49
N ILE A 259 -18.67 -0.24 10.18
CA ILE A 259 -17.67 0.52 9.44
C ILE A 259 -18.29 1.89 9.18
N ASP A 260 -17.81 2.91 9.90
CA ASP A 260 -18.16 4.31 9.65
C ASP A 260 -18.03 4.61 8.15
N ASP A 261 -19.15 4.82 7.46
CA ASP A 261 -19.15 5.00 6.00
C ASP A 261 -18.75 6.43 5.60
N HIS A 262 -18.45 7.29 6.59
CA HIS A 262 -17.91 8.61 6.33
C HIS A 262 -16.44 8.53 5.89
N VAL A 263 -16.16 9.31 4.84
CA VAL A 263 -14.80 9.61 4.41
C VAL A 263 -14.57 11.08 4.73
N LYS A 264 -13.51 11.36 5.48
CA LYS A 264 -13.14 12.74 5.85
C LYS A 264 -12.14 13.27 4.83
N ASN A 265 -12.19 14.56 4.56
CA ASN A 265 -11.07 15.24 3.92
C ASN A 265 -10.13 15.72 5.02
N PHE A 266 -8.82 15.66 4.76
CA PHE A 266 -7.86 16.27 5.67
C PHE A 266 -8.01 17.79 5.58
N GLU A 267 -8.16 18.45 6.73
CA GLU A 267 -8.17 19.91 6.83
C GLU A 267 -7.15 20.36 7.87
N LEU A 268 -6.49 21.48 7.58
CA LEU A 268 -5.60 22.11 8.56
C LEU A 268 -6.39 22.56 9.79
N PRO A 269 -5.84 22.37 11.00
CA PRO A 269 -6.47 22.81 12.24
C PRO A 269 -6.73 24.32 12.23
N LYS A 270 -7.90 24.73 12.72
CA LYS A 270 -8.31 26.15 12.83
C LYS A 270 -8.32 26.65 14.28
N THR A 271 -8.14 25.74 15.25
CA THR A 271 -8.14 26.01 16.69
C THR A 271 -6.87 25.50 17.32
N HIS A 272 -6.52 26.05 18.49
CA HIS A 272 -5.41 25.56 19.30
C HIS A 272 -5.64 24.07 19.66
N MET A 273 -4.57 23.31 19.71
CA MET A 273 -4.59 21.87 19.95
C MET A 273 -3.80 21.51 21.19
N GLN A 274 -4.44 20.77 22.08
CA GLN A 274 -3.78 20.04 23.16
C GLN A 274 -3.17 18.74 22.60
N LEU A 275 -2.42 18.01 23.44
CA LEU A 275 -1.69 16.80 23.02
C LEU A 275 -2.57 15.79 22.26
N ASP A 276 -3.75 15.44 22.78
CA ASP A 276 -4.62 14.44 22.17
C ASP A 276 -5.15 14.87 20.80
N ASP A 277 -5.54 16.14 20.67
CA ASP A 277 -5.97 16.70 19.38
C ASP A 277 -4.82 16.75 18.39
N PHE A 278 -3.63 17.12 18.85
CA PHE A 278 -2.42 17.14 18.02
C PHE A 278 -2.06 15.74 17.52
N VAL A 279 -2.09 14.72 18.40
CA VAL A 279 -1.87 13.31 18.02
C VAL A 279 -2.81 12.91 16.91
N LYS A 280 -4.11 13.17 17.08
CA LYS A 280 -5.12 12.85 16.07
C LYS A 280 -4.87 13.56 14.74
N ARG A 281 -4.51 14.84 14.75
CA ARG A 281 -4.23 15.60 13.51
C ARG A 281 -2.99 15.10 12.78
N ILE A 282 -1.91 14.79 13.50
CA ILE A 282 -0.69 14.25 12.90
C ILE A 282 -0.97 12.88 12.27
N GLN A 283 -1.69 12.00 12.96
CA GLN A 283 -2.05 10.70 12.40
C GLN A 283 -2.98 10.82 11.19
N GLU A 284 -4.01 11.69 11.26
CA GLU A 284 -4.92 11.98 10.14
C GLU A 284 -4.16 12.50 8.90
N SER A 285 -3.14 13.36 9.11
CA SER A 285 -2.28 13.89 8.04
C SER A 285 -1.40 12.83 7.37
N GLY A 286 -1.12 11.72 8.07
CA GLY A 286 -0.26 10.64 7.59
C GLY A 286 1.25 10.92 7.69
N ILE A 287 1.68 11.93 8.44
CA ILE A 287 3.12 12.24 8.65
C ILE A 287 3.78 11.18 9.54
N VAL A 288 3.20 10.91 10.72
CA VAL A 288 3.69 9.92 11.70
C VAL A 288 2.50 9.17 12.29
N ARG A 289 2.66 7.87 12.52
CA ARG A 289 1.64 7.02 13.18
C ARG A 289 1.96 6.75 14.65
N ASP A 290 3.23 6.56 14.95
CA ASP A 290 3.74 6.19 16.27
C ASP A 290 3.49 7.30 17.31
N ILE A 291 2.73 6.97 18.35
CA ILE A 291 2.28 7.93 19.37
C ILE A 291 3.47 8.50 20.15
N ASP A 292 4.45 7.68 20.52
CA ASP A 292 5.62 8.12 21.29
C ASP A 292 6.45 9.15 20.52
N THR A 293 6.61 8.95 19.20
CA THR A 293 7.25 9.93 18.32
C THR A 293 6.43 11.22 18.22
N ILE A 294 5.11 11.14 18.17
CA ILE A 294 4.24 12.32 18.13
C ILE A 294 4.29 13.09 19.46
N HIS A 295 4.38 12.41 20.60
CA HIS A 295 4.58 13.05 21.90
C HIS A 295 5.89 13.84 21.95
N ARG A 296 7.00 13.26 21.47
CA ARG A 296 8.28 13.98 21.35
C ARG A 296 8.19 15.17 20.41
N LEU A 297 7.42 15.05 19.32
CA LEU A 297 7.16 16.14 18.39
C LEU A 297 6.36 17.28 19.05
N PHE A 298 5.32 16.95 19.82
CA PHE A 298 4.55 17.93 20.58
C PHE A 298 5.44 18.66 21.59
N ASP A 299 6.31 17.93 22.30
CA ASP A 299 7.28 18.52 23.21
C ASP A 299 8.27 19.44 22.52
N ALA A 300 8.71 19.08 21.30
CA ALA A 300 9.60 19.90 20.49
C ALA A 300 8.91 21.21 20.04
N LEU A 301 7.69 21.14 19.52
CA LEU A 301 6.96 22.31 19.04
C LEU A 301 6.46 23.23 20.18
N THR A 302 6.31 22.71 21.40
CA THR A 302 5.90 23.50 22.59
C THR A 302 7.08 24.02 23.43
N VAL A 303 8.33 23.90 22.97
CA VAL A 303 9.49 24.33 23.75
C VAL A 303 9.44 25.84 24.04
N GLY A 304 9.35 26.18 25.34
CA GLY A 304 9.35 27.56 25.79
C GLY A 304 8.04 28.31 25.53
N GLN A 305 6.97 27.60 25.22
CA GLN A 305 5.61 28.12 25.03
C GLN A 305 4.61 27.37 25.91
N GLN A 306 3.33 27.75 25.85
CA GLN A 306 2.26 26.97 26.49
C GLN A 306 2.22 25.56 25.91
N LYS A 307 1.77 24.58 26.70
CA LYS A 307 1.62 23.17 26.26
C LYS A 307 0.40 22.99 25.34
N GLN A 308 0.35 23.77 24.27
CA GLN A 308 -0.63 23.70 23.19
C GLN A 308 0.01 24.19 21.89
N ILE A 309 -0.47 23.67 20.76
CA ILE A 309 -0.02 24.08 19.43
C ILE A 309 -1.09 24.98 18.82
N ASP A 310 -0.71 26.20 18.45
CA ASP A 310 -1.60 27.08 17.71
C ASP A 310 -1.74 26.63 16.23
N PRO A 311 -2.82 27.03 15.54
CA PRO A 311 -3.05 26.69 14.14
C PRO A 311 -1.93 27.07 13.17
N GLU A 312 -1.23 28.18 13.44
CA GLU A 312 -0.18 28.71 12.57
C GLU A 312 1.09 27.87 12.69
N THR A 313 1.53 27.56 13.91
CA THR A 313 2.65 26.64 14.14
C THR A 313 2.43 25.28 13.48
N PHE A 314 1.22 24.70 13.57
CA PHE A 314 0.91 23.44 12.89
C PHE A 314 0.96 23.57 11.37
N ARG A 315 0.38 24.64 10.83
CA ARG A 315 0.36 24.92 9.39
C ARG A 315 1.78 25.05 8.85
N ASP A 316 2.63 25.80 9.54
CA ASP A 316 4.01 26.03 9.13
C ASP A 316 4.80 24.73 9.18
N PHE A 317 4.67 23.94 10.27
CA PHE A 317 5.23 22.59 10.35
C PHE A 317 4.78 21.68 9.20
N TYR A 318 3.48 21.64 8.92
CA TYR A 318 2.92 20.81 7.86
C TYR A 318 3.41 21.24 6.47
N ASN A 319 3.47 22.55 6.22
CA ASN A 319 3.96 23.09 4.96
C ASN A 319 5.45 22.79 4.78
N TYR A 320 6.29 23.02 5.79
CA TYR A 320 7.71 22.69 5.73
C TYR A 320 7.97 21.21 5.47
N TRP A 321 7.23 20.33 6.16
CA TRP A 321 7.30 18.89 5.88
C TRP A 321 7.00 18.58 4.41
N LYS A 322 5.96 19.21 3.85
CA LYS A 322 5.53 18.98 2.46
C LYS A 322 6.47 19.59 1.43
N GLU A 323 7.07 20.74 1.72
CA GLU A 323 8.07 21.38 0.87
C GLU A 323 9.35 20.54 0.80
N THR A 324 9.87 20.06 1.94
CA THR A 324 11.03 19.15 1.96
C THR A 324 10.73 17.83 1.24
N GLU A 325 9.50 17.30 1.36
CA GLU A 325 9.06 16.13 0.61
C GLU A 325 9.04 16.38 -0.90
N ALA A 326 8.51 17.52 -1.35
CA ALA A 326 8.48 17.90 -2.76
C ALA A 326 9.89 18.15 -3.32
N GLU A 327 10.75 18.90 -2.63
CA GLU A 327 12.11 19.21 -3.11
C GLU A 327 12.91 17.93 -3.38
N ALA A 328 12.81 16.96 -2.46
CA ALA A 328 13.50 15.70 -2.58
C ALA A 328 12.89 14.74 -3.61
N GLN A 329 11.61 14.88 -3.96
CA GLN A 329 10.98 14.12 -5.06
C GLN A 329 11.31 14.71 -6.44
N GLU A 330 11.41 16.03 -6.53
CA GLU A 330 11.62 16.76 -7.79
C GLU A 330 13.10 16.89 -8.17
N VAL A 331 14.01 16.50 -7.28
CA VAL A 331 15.45 16.56 -7.53
C VAL A 331 15.84 15.77 -8.78
N ASN A 332 16.51 16.45 -9.72
CA ASN A 332 17.05 15.80 -10.90
C ASN A 332 18.42 15.20 -10.59
N LEU A 333 18.47 13.89 -10.32
CA LEU A 333 19.72 13.20 -10.03
C LEU A 333 20.55 12.99 -11.30
N PRO A 334 21.87 13.25 -11.27
CA PRO A 334 22.79 12.90 -12.35
C PRO A 334 22.72 11.40 -12.68
N PRO A 335 22.89 10.97 -13.94
CA PRO A 335 22.86 9.56 -14.32
C PRO A 335 23.81 8.69 -13.51
N ALA A 336 25.02 9.20 -13.23
CA ALA A 336 26.01 8.51 -12.43
C ALA A 336 25.53 8.23 -10.99
N VAL A 337 24.68 9.09 -10.41
CA VAL A 337 24.07 8.84 -9.10
C VAL A 337 23.04 7.72 -9.19
N ILE A 338 22.18 7.77 -10.21
CA ILE A 338 21.12 6.78 -10.46
C ILE A 338 21.70 5.36 -10.60
N GLU A 339 22.86 5.22 -11.22
CA GLU A 339 23.55 3.93 -11.38
C GLU A 339 24.15 3.37 -10.08
N HIS A 340 24.51 4.22 -9.12
CA HIS A 340 25.24 3.82 -7.90
C HIS A 340 24.36 3.71 -6.65
N LEU A 341 23.15 4.28 -6.69
CA LEU A 341 22.19 4.16 -5.60
C LEU A 341 21.47 2.81 -5.70
N ASP A 342 21.14 2.23 -4.54
CA ASP A 342 20.46 0.93 -4.52
C ASP A 342 19.02 1.09 -5.05
N LYS A 343 18.43 0.04 -5.62
CA LYS A 343 17.07 0.08 -6.24
C LYS A 343 16.00 0.81 -5.41
N ASN A 344 16.01 0.59 -4.10
CA ASN A 344 15.04 1.13 -3.14
C ASN A 344 15.54 2.39 -2.40
N GLU A 345 16.71 2.89 -2.77
CA GLU A 345 17.29 4.09 -2.19
C GLU A 345 16.61 5.33 -2.78
N CYS A 346 16.37 6.36 -1.96
CA CYS A 346 15.83 7.61 -2.43
C CYS A 346 16.35 8.78 -1.58
N VAL A 347 16.26 9.97 -2.16
CA VAL A 347 16.64 11.21 -1.47
C VAL A 347 15.50 11.64 -0.56
N TYR A 348 15.83 11.92 0.69
CA TYR A 348 14.89 12.33 1.72
C TYR A 348 14.96 13.83 2.05
N LYS A 349 16.15 14.41 1.97
CA LYS A 349 16.40 15.83 2.23
C LYS A 349 17.59 16.34 1.42
N LEU A 350 17.53 17.61 1.05
CA LEU A 350 18.63 18.36 0.46
C LEU A 350 19.00 19.55 1.36
N SER A 351 20.26 19.97 1.29
CA SER A 351 20.70 21.24 1.89
C SER A 351 20.53 22.38 0.88
N CYS A 352 20.68 23.62 1.35
CA CYS A 352 21.04 24.71 0.44
C CYS A 352 22.37 24.42 -0.28
N SER A 353 22.63 25.15 -1.38
CA SER A 353 23.93 25.07 -2.05
C SER A 353 25.01 25.65 -1.13
N VAL A 354 26.01 24.83 -0.80
CA VAL A 354 27.03 25.14 0.20
C VAL A 354 28.43 24.88 -0.34
N LYS A 355 29.40 25.64 0.19
CA LYS A 355 30.81 25.43 -0.10
C LYS A 355 31.32 24.27 0.74
N THR A 356 31.94 23.29 0.10
CA THR A 356 32.60 22.16 0.75
C THR A 356 34.06 22.07 0.32
N ASN A 357 34.85 21.23 1.00
CA ASN A 357 36.19 20.87 0.52
C ASN A 357 36.19 19.96 -0.71
N CYS A 358 35.02 19.51 -1.18
CA CYS A 358 34.83 18.75 -2.42
C CYS A 358 34.15 19.56 -3.54
N GLY A 359 34.06 20.90 -3.39
CA GLY A 359 33.39 21.80 -4.34
C GLY A 359 32.09 22.40 -3.80
N VAL A 360 31.39 23.15 -4.64
CA VAL A 360 30.10 23.78 -4.31
C VAL A 360 28.96 22.85 -4.75
N GLY A 361 27.96 22.68 -3.88
CA GLY A 361 26.83 21.81 -4.18
C GLY A 361 25.85 21.64 -3.04
N LYS A 362 24.85 20.78 -3.24
CA LYS A 362 23.84 20.42 -2.23
C LYS A 362 24.16 19.07 -1.60
N ILE A 363 24.12 18.97 -0.27
CA ILE A 363 24.21 17.70 0.44
C ILE A 363 22.86 17.00 0.33
N ALA A 364 22.85 15.76 -0.15
CA ALA A 364 21.68 14.91 -0.24
C ALA A 364 21.74 13.80 0.82
N LEU A 365 20.63 13.63 1.52
CA LEU A 365 20.40 12.60 2.52
C LEU A 365 19.59 11.45 1.92
N THR A 366 20.08 10.22 2.03
CA THR A 366 19.27 9.00 1.82
C THR A 366 19.07 8.26 3.13
N GLN A 367 18.33 7.15 3.10
CA GLN A 367 18.24 6.24 4.25
C GLN A 367 19.55 5.48 4.55
N LYS A 368 20.57 5.56 3.68
CA LYS A 368 21.84 4.81 3.80
C LYS A 368 23.08 5.69 3.90
N ARG A 369 23.11 6.82 3.21
CA ARG A 369 24.32 7.61 3.01
C ARG A 369 24.05 9.08 2.75
N LEU A 370 25.13 9.84 2.79
CA LEU A 370 25.21 11.24 2.36
C LEU A 370 26.05 11.32 1.09
N PHE A 371 25.64 12.16 0.15
CA PHE A 371 26.44 12.54 -1.01
C PHE A 371 26.24 14.01 -1.36
N LEU A 372 27.24 14.61 -2.00
CA LEU A 372 27.20 15.97 -2.50
C LEU A 372 26.78 15.95 -3.97
N LEU A 373 25.75 16.71 -4.33
CA LEU A 373 25.39 17.02 -5.71
C LEU A 373 26.12 18.30 -6.12
N THR A 374 27.13 18.18 -6.98
CA THR A 374 28.02 19.29 -7.33
C THR A 374 27.44 20.15 -8.45
N GLU A 375 27.54 21.47 -8.32
CA GLU A 375 27.16 22.41 -9.39
C GLU A 375 28.27 22.46 -10.46
N GLY A 376 27.97 22.04 -11.70
CA GLY A 376 28.80 22.33 -12.87
C GLY A 376 29.96 21.38 -13.21
N GLY A 377 30.16 20.27 -12.49
CA GLY A 377 31.21 19.27 -12.79
C GLY A 377 30.66 17.90 -13.22
N ARG A 378 31.38 17.15 -14.07
CA ARG A 378 31.19 15.69 -14.23
C ARG A 378 32.07 14.99 -13.18
N PRO A 379 31.59 13.97 -12.44
CA PRO A 379 30.37 13.18 -12.66
C PRO A 379 29.08 13.77 -12.05
N GLY A 380 29.11 14.98 -11.50
CA GLY A 380 27.94 15.66 -10.94
C GLY A 380 27.61 15.27 -9.51
N TYR A 381 28.43 14.40 -8.89
CA TYR A 381 28.24 13.98 -7.51
C TYR A 381 29.55 13.51 -6.84
N VAL A 382 29.59 13.58 -5.50
CA VAL A 382 30.68 13.07 -4.66
C VAL A 382 30.12 12.30 -3.46
N PRO A 383 30.47 11.01 -3.25
CA PRO A 383 30.09 10.29 -2.03
C PRO A 383 30.76 10.90 -0.79
N ILE A 384 29.94 11.28 0.20
CA ILE A 384 30.44 11.83 1.47
C ILE A 384 30.73 10.67 2.43
N ALA A 385 29.69 10.01 2.93
CA ALA A 385 29.79 8.93 3.90
C ALA A 385 28.53 8.06 3.89
N ALA A 386 28.69 6.73 4.00
CA ALA A 386 27.59 5.88 4.44
C ALA A 386 27.48 5.92 5.97
N PHE A 387 26.28 5.88 6.54
CA PHE A 387 26.10 6.00 8.00
C PHE A 387 26.82 4.89 8.78
N ARG A 388 27.04 3.73 8.18
CA ARG A 388 27.80 2.62 8.79
C ARG A 388 29.30 2.90 8.89
N ASP A 389 29.82 3.78 8.04
CA ASP A 389 31.27 4.02 7.87
C ASP A 389 31.71 5.32 8.55
N ILE A 390 30.79 6.05 9.19
CA ILE A 390 31.07 7.27 9.96
C ILE A 390 31.83 6.90 11.24
N GLU A 391 32.95 7.59 11.46
CA GLU A 391 33.79 7.46 12.65
C GLU A 391 33.51 8.60 13.65
N ASP A 392 33.42 9.84 13.15
CA ASP A 392 33.26 11.04 13.96
C ASP A 392 32.51 12.14 13.18
N VAL A 393 31.71 12.93 13.90
CA VAL A 393 30.92 14.03 13.35
C VAL A 393 31.06 15.21 14.30
N LYS A 394 31.45 16.38 13.79
CA LYS A 394 31.65 17.60 14.60
C LYS A 394 30.98 18.81 13.96
N SER A 395 30.32 19.62 14.79
CA SER A 395 29.98 21.01 14.45
C SER A 395 31.13 21.89 14.94
N THR A 396 31.80 22.59 14.03
CA THR A 396 32.96 23.45 14.33
C THR A 396 32.81 24.80 13.64
N THR A 397 33.65 25.77 13.99
CA THR A 397 33.74 27.03 13.25
C THR A 397 35.11 27.17 12.59
N VAL A 398 35.15 27.34 11.28
CA VAL A 398 36.38 27.66 10.55
C VAL A 398 36.50 29.18 10.47
N ALA A 399 37.67 29.69 10.90
CA ALA A 399 37.99 31.10 10.75
C ALA A 399 38.50 31.37 9.33
N PHE A 400 37.87 32.31 8.62
CA PHE A 400 38.35 32.83 7.34
C PHE A 400 38.35 34.35 7.40
N LEU A 401 39.54 34.96 7.40
CA LEU A 401 39.74 36.37 7.71
C LEU A 401 39.09 36.73 9.08
N LEU A 402 38.14 37.66 9.09
CA LEU A 402 37.39 38.07 10.29
C LEU A 402 36.11 37.25 10.53
N LEU A 403 35.77 36.33 9.61
CA LEU A 403 34.52 35.57 9.67
C LEU A 403 34.72 34.23 10.37
N ARG A 404 33.80 33.88 11.28
CA ARG A 404 33.67 32.53 11.83
C ARG A 404 32.53 31.84 11.11
N ILE A 405 32.85 30.83 10.31
CA ILE A 405 31.88 30.12 9.49
C ILE A 405 31.56 28.79 10.17
N PRO A 406 30.29 28.53 10.55
CA PRO A 406 29.87 27.21 11.01
C PRO A 406 30.06 26.15 9.92
N THR A 407 30.80 25.11 10.27
CA THR A 407 31.27 24.05 9.38
C THR A 407 31.03 22.69 10.01
N LEU A 408 30.28 21.85 9.30
CA LEU A 408 30.10 20.44 9.64
C LEU A 408 31.29 19.64 9.13
N ARG A 409 31.88 18.82 10.01
CA ARG A 409 33.00 17.94 9.69
C ARG A 409 32.59 16.48 9.89
N ILE A 410 32.78 15.66 8.86
CA ILE A 410 32.45 14.22 8.89
C ILE A 410 33.71 13.42 8.58
N LYS A 411 34.12 12.58 9.53
CA LYS A 411 35.24 11.64 9.38
C LYS A 411 34.70 10.23 9.15
N THR A 412 35.31 9.49 8.23
CA THR A 412 34.93 8.12 7.89
C THR A 412 36.08 7.15 8.18
N LEU A 413 35.76 5.90 8.49
CA LEU A 413 36.74 4.88 8.87
C LEU A 413 37.77 4.58 7.76
N SER A 414 37.37 4.71 6.50
CA SER A 414 38.18 4.32 5.34
C SER A 414 38.98 5.47 4.71
N LYS A 415 38.64 6.74 5.00
CA LYS A 415 39.30 7.91 4.40
C LYS A 415 40.06 8.70 5.46
N LYS A 416 41.31 9.06 5.12
CA LYS A 416 42.13 9.96 5.95
C LYS A 416 41.63 11.41 5.90
N GLU A 417 41.06 11.83 4.78
CA GLU A 417 40.50 13.17 4.61
C GLU A 417 39.12 13.29 5.28
N VAL A 418 38.92 14.39 5.99
CA VAL A 418 37.66 14.76 6.64
C VAL A 418 36.83 15.56 5.64
N PHE A 419 35.56 15.21 5.46
CA PHE A 419 34.65 16.02 4.67
C PHE A 419 34.24 17.27 5.47
N GLU A 420 34.28 18.44 4.83
CA GLU A 420 33.95 19.72 5.47
C GLU A 420 32.93 20.49 4.63
N ALA A 421 31.82 20.91 5.26
CA ALA A 421 30.77 21.68 4.61
C ALA A 421 30.39 22.92 5.41
N ASN A 422 30.45 24.08 4.75
CA ASN A 422 30.11 25.38 5.32
C ASN A 422 28.60 25.61 5.25
N LEU A 423 27.87 25.05 6.21
CA LEU A 423 26.42 25.02 6.24
C LEU A 423 25.76 26.27 6.84
N LYS A 424 26.57 27.23 7.31
CA LYS A 424 26.08 28.50 7.88
C LYS A 424 25.00 28.23 8.94
N THR A 425 23.78 28.72 8.75
CA THR A 425 22.64 28.59 9.67
C THR A 425 22.10 27.16 9.76
N GLU A 426 22.34 26.29 8.77
CA GLU A 426 21.88 24.90 8.78
C GLU A 426 22.87 23.94 9.49
N CYS A 427 24.04 24.43 9.92
CA CYS A 427 25.13 23.58 10.41
C CYS A 427 24.71 22.72 11.61
N ASP A 428 24.03 23.31 12.60
CA ASP A 428 23.63 22.59 13.80
C ASP A 428 22.48 21.61 13.53
N LEU A 429 21.58 21.93 12.59
CA LEU A 429 20.53 21.01 12.16
C LEU A 429 21.14 19.80 11.45
N TRP A 430 22.00 20.01 10.45
CA TRP A 430 22.67 18.88 9.78
C TRP A 430 23.53 18.07 10.73
N TYR A 431 24.18 18.70 11.72
CA TYR A 431 24.89 17.99 12.76
C TYR A 431 23.97 17.03 13.54
N LEU A 432 22.79 17.50 13.98
CA LEU A 432 21.78 16.65 14.63
C LEU A 432 21.29 15.53 13.71
N ILE A 433 20.99 15.84 12.45
CA ILE A 433 20.51 14.89 11.44
C ILE A 433 21.51 13.74 11.25
N VAL A 434 22.78 14.08 11.03
CA VAL A 434 23.82 13.07 10.77
C VAL A 434 24.06 12.21 12.00
N LYS A 435 24.04 12.80 13.21
CA LYS A 435 24.19 12.05 14.46
C LYS A 435 23.04 11.08 14.71
N GLU A 436 21.80 11.50 14.50
CA GLU A 436 20.62 10.65 14.69
C GLU A 436 20.59 9.50 13.67
N MET A 437 20.87 9.77 12.39
CA MET A 437 20.96 8.72 11.36
C MET A 437 22.11 7.73 11.63
N TRP A 438 23.25 8.22 12.09
CA TRP A 438 24.38 7.38 12.48
C TRP A 438 24.03 6.49 13.68
N ALA A 439 23.40 7.05 14.72
CA ALA A 439 22.94 6.30 15.88
C ALA A 439 21.87 5.27 15.51
N GLY A 440 20.87 5.64 14.70
CA GLY A 440 19.86 4.71 14.19
C GLY A 440 20.45 3.58 13.35
N LYS A 441 21.46 3.86 12.52
CA LYS A 441 22.17 2.83 11.76
C LYS A 441 22.93 1.86 12.68
N LYS A 442 23.54 2.37 13.74
CA LYS A 442 24.21 1.54 14.76
C LYS A 442 23.18 0.65 15.47
N MET A 443 22.06 1.20 15.92
CA MET A 443 20.96 0.42 16.53
C MET A 443 20.44 -0.67 15.60
N ALA A 444 20.24 -0.36 14.32
CA ALA A 444 19.81 -1.36 13.34
C ALA A 444 20.80 -2.51 13.18
N TYR A 445 22.11 -2.22 13.25
CA TYR A 445 23.14 -3.24 13.20
C TYR A 445 23.20 -4.08 14.48
N ASP A 446 23.19 -3.43 15.65
CA ASP A 446 23.31 -4.07 16.95
C ASP A 446 22.10 -4.99 17.22
N HIS A 447 20.89 -4.54 16.86
CA HIS A 447 19.63 -5.27 17.08
C HIS A 447 19.15 -6.10 15.87
N LYS A 448 19.87 -6.07 14.75
CA LYS A 448 19.49 -6.77 13.50
C LYS A 448 18.07 -6.44 13.04
N ASP A 449 17.71 -5.17 13.17
CA ASP A 449 16.37 -4.65 12.96
C ASP A 449 16.41 -3.40 12.07
N PRO A 450 16.05 -3.51 10.79
CA PRO A 450 16.08 -2.39 9.86
C PRO A 450 15.16 -1.21 10.24
N GLN A 451 14.18 -1.42 11.14
CA GLN A 451 13.22 -0.37 11.52
C GLN A 451 13.87 0.82 12.20
N TYR A 452 14.98 0.62 12.92
CA TYR A 452 15.71 1.72 13.55
C TYR A 452 16.19 2.77 12.55
N ILE A 453 16.57 2.37 11.33
CA ILE A 453 16.95 3.33 10.27
C ILE A 453 15.73 4.14 9.82
N GLN A 454 14.58 3.50 9.68
CA GLN A 454 13.34 4.17 9.26
C GLN A 454 12.85 5.15 10.33
N GLN A 455 12.88 4.74 11.60
CA GLN A 455 12.54 5.61 12.72
C GLN A 455 13.52 6.79 12.83
N ALA A 456 14.83 6.56 12.66
CA ALA A 456 15.81 7.63 12.67
C ALA A 456 15.57 8.61 11.52
N LEU A 457 15.25 8.08 10.34
CA LEU A 457 14.89 8.88 9.17
C LEU A 457 13.64 9.73 9.41
N THR A 458 12.60 9.16 10.02
CA THR A 458 11.42 9.92 10.44
C THR A 458 11.81 11.02 11.44
N ASN A 459 12.60 10.70 12.47
CA ASN A 459 13.04 11.66 13.48
C ASN A 459 13.76 12.86 12.84
N VAL A 460 14.69 12.63 11.90
CA VAL A 460 15.45 13.72 11.27
C VAL A 460 14.63 14.58 10.32
N LEU A 461 13.62 14.01 9.65
CA LEU A 461 12.68 14.79 8.84
C LEU A 461 11.74 15.62 9.72
N LEU A 462 11.36 15.10 10.90
CA LEU A 462 10.62 15.88 11.89
C LEU A 462 11.46 17.02 12.47
N MET A 463 12.76 16.78 12.75
CA MET A 463 13.68 17.84 13.19
C MET A 463 13.72 18.98 12.17
N ASP A 464 13.84 18.64 10.89
CA ASP A 464 13.87 19.62 9.80
C ASP A 464 12.60 20.47 9.77
N ALA A 465 11.43 19.82 9.81
CA ALA A 465 10.14 20.50 9.82
C ALA A 465 9.93 21.36 11.09
N VAL A 466 10.41 20.92 12.26
CA VAL A 466 10.36 21.69 13.50
C VAL A 466 11.25 22.94 13.42
N VAL A 467 12.48 22.82 12.90
CA VAL A 467 13.36 23.97 12.74
C VAL A 467 12.77 24.98 11.76
N GLY A 468 12.24 24.49 10.63
CA GLY A 468 11.56 25.30 9.64
C GLY A 468 10.33 26.03 10.20
N ALA A 469 9.51 25.36 11.01
CA ALA A 469 8.30 25.94 11.59
C ALA A 469 8.58 27.00 12.66
N LEU A 470 9.52 26.74 13.58
CA LEU A 470 9.72 27.62 14.74
C LEU A 470 10.54 28.87 14.41
N GLN A 471 11.46 28.80 13.44
CA GLN A 471 12.37 29.88 12.98
C GLN A 471 12.99 30.75 14.10
N SER A 472 13.14 30.19 15.29
CA SER A 472 13.60 30.91 16.48
C SER A 472 15.01 30.48 16.86
N SER A 473 15.68 31.26 17.71
CA SER A 473 16.99 30.89 18.27
C SER A 473 16.96 29.60 19.10
N LYS A 474 15.77 29.13 19.50
CA LYS A 474 15.56 27.88 20.26
C LYS A 474 15.19 26.69 19.37
N SER A 475 15.05 26.88 18.05
CA SER A 475 14.63 25.83 17.10
C SER A 475 15.52 24.59 17.12
N ILE A 476 16.84 24.75 17.18
CA ILE A 476 17.79 23.63 17.27
C ILE A 476 17.62 22.84 18.57
N TYR A 477 17.44 23.55 19.69
CA TYR A 477 17.19 22.91 20.98
C TYR A 477 15.84 22.17 20.98
N ALA A 478 14.80 22.75 20.37
CA ALA A 478 13.52 22.08 20.16
C ALA A 478 13.69 20.79 19.32
N ALA A 479 14.36 20.87 18.19
CA ALA A 479 14.64 19.72 17.33
C ALA A 479 15.44 18.61 18.04
N SER A 480 16.35 18.97 18.96
CA SER A 480 17.09 17.99 19.77
C SER A 480 16.20 17.10 20.66
N LYS A 481 14.94 17.49 20.94
CA LYS A 481 13.98 16.62 21.63
C LYS A 481 13.59 15.39 20.82
N LEU A 482 13.76 15.45 19.49
CA LEU A 482 13.50 14.36 18.55
C LEU A 482 14.73 13.46 18.31
N SER A 483 15.92 13.81 18.81
CA SER A 483 17.15 13.01 18.60
C SER A 483 17.19 11.83 19.58
N TYR A 484 16.30 10.89 19.35
CA TYR A 484 16.00 9.79 20.25
C TYR A 484 17.15 8.79 20.32
N PHE A 485 17.67 8.32 19.17
CA PHE A 485 18.70 7.30 19.15
C PHE A 485 20.07 7.83 19.58
N ASP A 486 20.40 9.07 19.21
CA ASP A 486 21.63 9.71 19.69
C ASP A 486 21.63 9.86 21.21
N ARG A 487 20.48 10.16 21.83
CA ARG A 487 20.33 10.20 23.29
C ARG A 487 20.40 8.81 23.92
N MET A 488 19.67 7.84 23.38
CA MET A 488 19.67 6.46 23.89
C MET A 488 21.06 5.84 23.90
N LYS A 489 21.87 6.09 22.85
CA LYS A 489 23.27 5.63 22.78
C LYS A 489 24.09 6.07 24.00
N ASN A 490 23.77 7.23 24.57
CA ASN A 490 24.48 7.79 25.72
C ASN A 490 23.83 7.45 27.06
N GLU A 491 22.51 7.19 27.09
CA GLU A 491 21.73 7.02 28.33
C GLU A 491 21.47 5.54 28.71
N VAL A 492 21.36 4.59 27.76
CA VAL A 492 21.05 3.18 28.06
C VAL A 492 21.72 2.23 27.04
N PRO A 493 22.74 1.44 27.42
CA PRO A 493 23.17 0.31 26.61
C PRO A 493 22.11 -0.79 26.71
N MET A 494 21.10 -0.78 25.84
CA MET A 494 20.28 -1.98 25.61
C MET A 494 21.13 -3.02 24.88
N MET A 495 22.03 -3.69 25.60
CA MET A 495 22.81 -4.77 25.05
C MET A 495 21.95 -6.02 24.95
N VAL A 496 21.65 -6.42 23.72
CA VAL A 496 21.27 -7.80 23.44
C VAL A 496 22.43 -8.69 23.92
N PRO A 497 22.18 -9.73 24.74
CA PRO A 497 23.24 -10.63 25.20
C PRO A 497 24.08 -11.14 24.02
N LYS A 498 25.40 -11.26 24.22
CA LYS A 498 26.34 -11.61 23.14
C LYS A 498 25.94 -12.91 22.41
N THR A 499 25.50 -13.91 23.18
CA THR A 499 24.98 -15.19 22.68
C THR A 499 23.77 -15.02 21.75
N THR A 500 22.85 -14.12 22.09
CA THR A 500 21.69 -13.79 21.25
C THR A 500 22.13 -12.98 20.04
N SER A 501 23.08 -12.04 20.17
CA SER A 501 23.56 -11.23 19.05
C SER A 501 24.31 -12.03 17.99
N GLU A 502 25.00 -13.11 18.38
CA GLU A 502 25.72 -14.02 17.50
C GLU A 502 24.78 -14.98 16.75
N THR A 503 23.62 -15.31 17.34
CA THR A 503 22.65 -16.25 16.77
C THR A 503 21.48 -15.57 16.05
N LEU A 504 21.11 -14.34 16.45
CA LEU A 504 20.05 -13.55 15.84
C LEU A 504 20.43 -13.12 14.43
N LYS A 505 19.74 -13.69 13.43
CA LYS A 505 19.93 -13.32 12.02
C LYS A 505 19.04 -12.15 11.61
N HIS A 506 17.80 -12.12 12.07
CA HIS A 506 16.80 -11.13 11.68
C HIS A 506 15.81 -10.91 12.82
N LYS A 507 15.47 -9.65 13.11
CA LYS A 507 14.36 -9.29 14.00
C LYS A 507 13.18 -8.81 13.16
N ILE A 508 12.01 -9.38 13.40
CA ILE A 508 10.75 -8.94 12.80
C ILE A 508 9.92 -8.21 13.85
N ASN A 509 9.17 -7.20 13.44
CA ASN A 509 8.18 -6.53 14.27
C ASN A 509 6.79 -6.77 13.67
N PRO A 510 6.01 -7.70 14.23
CA PRO A 510 4.62 -7.94 13.81
C PRO A 510 3.69 -6.74 13.96
N SER A 511 4.04 -5.77 14.81
CA SER A 511 3.28 -4.52 15.00
C SER A 511 3.74 -3.38 14.07
N ALA A 512 4.56 -3.69 13.05
CA ALA A 512 5.04 -2.69 12.10
C ALA A 512 3.87 -1.95 11.44
N GLY A 513 3.82 -0.63 11.64
CA GLY A 513 2.79 0.24 11.04
C GLY A 513 1.49 0.39 11.85
N GLU A 514 1.41 -0.22 13.03
CA GLU A 514 0.35 0.02 14.04
C GLU A 514 0.69 1.25 14.91
N THR A 515 -0.31 1.81 15.60
CA THR A 515 -0.16 2.99 16.45
C THR A 515 0.49 2.70 17.81
N PHE A 516 0.43 1.45 18.26
CA PHE A 516 1.05 0.95 19.47
C PHE A 516 1.58 -0.48 19.27
N PRO A 517 2.63 -0.89 20.01
CA PRO A 517 3.08 -2.28 20.03
C PRO A 517 1.95 -3.22 20.48
N GLN A 518 1.67 -4.26 19.70
CA GLN A 518 0.69 -5.28 20.01
C GLN A 518 1.37 -6.54 20.54
N ALA A 519 0.75 -7.17 21.53
CA ALA A 519 1.16 -8.48 21.99
C ALA A 519 0.91 -9.52 20.90
N ILE A 520 1.85 -10.45 20.76
CA ILE A 520 1.72 -11.61 19.88
C ILE A 520 1.08 -12.73 20.69
N ASP A 521 -0.12 -13.13 20.29
CA ASP A 521 -0.87 -14.21 20.95
C ASP A 521 -0.42 -15.58 20.45
N VAL A 522 -0.20 -15.74 19.14
CA VAL A 522 0.17 -17.02 18.51
C VAL A 522 1.14 -16.79 17.34
N LEU A 523 2.13 -17.68 17.21
CA LEU A 523 3.01 -17.79 16.05
C LEU A 523 2.84 -19.17 15.41
N LEU A 524 2.64 -19.21 14.09
CA LEU A 524 2.58 -20.45 13.32
C LEU A 524 3.50 -20.35 12.11
N TYR A 525 4.47 -21.25 12.00
CA TYR A 525 5.29 -21.39 10.80
C TYR A 525 4.73 -22.48 9.90
N THR A 526 4.44 -22.15 8.64
CA THR A 526 4.01 -23.09 7.61
C THR A 526 5.13 -23.25 6.58
N PRO A 527 5.80 -24.42 6.50
CA PRO A 527 6.84 -24.66 5.52
C PRO A 527 6.26 -24.61 4.09
N GLY A 528 7.05 -24.12 3.13
CA GLY A 528 6.68 -24.08 1.71
C GLY A 528 6.73 -25.47 1.06
N HIS A 529 6.07 -25.65 -0.08
CA HIS A 529 6.13 -26.88 -0.88
C HIS A 529 7.07 -26.72 -2.08
N LEU A 530 7.90 -27.74 -2.31
CA LEU A 530 8.90 -27.83 -3.39
C LEU A 530 8.37 -28.53 -4.65
N ASP A 531 7.05 -28.66 -4.82
CA ASP A 531 6.50 -29.39 -5.97
C ASP A 531 6.54 -28.51 -7.24
N PRO A 532 7.28 -28.90 -8.32
CA PRO A 532 7.38 -28.12 -9.55
C PRO A 532 6.06 -27.99 -10.33
N SER A 533 5.01 -28.72 -9.94
CA SER A 533 3.74 -28.80 -10.66
C SER A 533 2.64 -27.86 -10.14
N GLU A 534 2.82 -27.22 -8.98
CA GLU A 534 1.85 -26.27 -8.40
C GLU A 534 2.22 -24.80 -8.66
N ARG A 535 1.19 -23.96 -8.76
CA ARG A 535 1.33 -22.53 -9.10
C ARG A 535 2.25 -21.80 -8.12
N LEU A 536 3.06 -20.88 -8.67
CA LEU A 536 4.08 -20.05 -8.01
C LEU A 536 3.63 -19.37 -6.69
N ASP A 537 2.32 -19.15 -6.49
CA ASP A 537 1.80 -18.37 -5.37
C ASP A 537 1.79 -19.08 -4.00
N ASN A 538 2.01 -20.41 -3.94
CA ASN A 538 1.94 -21.20 -2.68
C ASN A 538 3.24 -21.92 -2.30
N ALA A 539 4.34 -21.70 -3.02
CA ALA A 539 5.61 -22.40 -2.81
C ALA A 539 6.45 -21.86 -1.65
N HIS A 540 6.23 -20.60 -1.22
CA HIS A 540 7.07 -19.93 -0.22
C HIS A 540 6.66 -20.27 1.22
N PRO A 541 7.62 -20.52 2.14
CA PRO A 541 7.32 -20.71 3.56
C PRO A 541 6.73 -19.43 4.17
N LYS A 542 5.81 -19.57 5.13
CA LYS A 542 5.11 -18.43 5.74
C LYS A 542 5.18 -18.48 7.26
N LEU A 543 5.27 -17.32 7.88
CA LEU A 543 5.13 -17.13 9.32
C LEU A 543 3.86 -16.31 9.59
N TRP A 544 2.92 -16.91 10.29
CA TRP A 544 1.65 -16.32 10.68
C TRP A 544 1.77 -15.80 12.12
N CYS A 545 1.53 -14.51 12.29
CA CYS A 545 1.58 -13.82 13.58
C CYS A 545 0.17 -13.36 13.94
N ALA A 546 -0.46 -13.99 14.92
CA ALA A 546 -1.69 -13.50 15.52
C ALA A 546 -1.34 -12.46 16.58
N LEU A 547 -1.86 -11.25 16.41
CA LEU A 547 -1.77 -10.14 17.35
C LEU A 547 -3.04 -10.07 18.19
N ASN A 548 -2.98 -9.27 19.26
CA ASN A 548 -4.16 -8.97 20.06
C ASN A 548 -5.34 -8.45 19.19
N GLU A 549 -6.57 -8.64 19.68
CA GLU A 549 -7.81 -8.24 19.01
C GLU A 549 -8.19 -9.00 17.72
N GLY A 550 -7.57 -10.14 17.45
CA GLY A 550 -7.91 -11.01 16.31
C GLY A 550 -7.29 -10.56 14.98
N LYS A 551 -6.24 -9.74 15.05
CA LYS A 551 -5.45 -9.28 13.91
C LYS A 551 -4.41 -10.36 13.54
N VAL A 552 -4.27 -10.68 12.25
CA VAL A 552 -3.25 -11.64 11.79
C VAL A 552 -2.38 -11.02 10.71
N VAL A 553 -1.06 -11.04 10.92
CA VAL A 553 -0.04 -10.59 9.97
C VAL A 553 0.69 -11.82 9.43
N VAL A 554 0.87 -11.90 8.11
CA VAL A 554 1.55 -13.02 7.45
C VAL A 554 2.83 -12.55 6.80
N PHE A 555 3.94 -13.14 7.23
CA PHE A 555 5.26 -12.93 6.65
C PHE A 555 5.59 -14.07 5.69
N ASP A 556 6.19 -13.75 4.56
CA ASP A 556 7.01 -14.67 3.79
C ASP A 556 8.26 -14.98 4.61
N ALA A 557 8.45 -16.21 5.05
CA ALA A 557 9.58 -16.58 5.89
C ALA A 557 10.89 -16.78 5.11
N SER A 558 10.87 -16.71 3.77
CA SER A 558 12.08 -16.71 2.94
C SER A 558 12.65 -15.31 2.76
N THR A 559 11.77 -14.30 2.63
CA THR A 559 12.16 -12.89 2.43
C THR A 559 11.94 -12.02 3.66
N TRP A 560 11.27 -12.55 4.69
CA TRP A 560 10.73 -11.82 5.86
C TRP A 560 9.78 -10.70 5.47
N SER A 561 9.17 -10.76 4.28
CA SER A 561 8.28 -9.73 3.77
C SER A 561 6.82 -9.91 4.16
N ILE A 562 6.05 -8.85 4.40
CA ILE A 562 4.61 -8.99 4.69
C ILE A 562 3.86 -9.34 3.40
N GLN A 563 3.31 -10.55 3.30
CA GLN A 563 2.50 -10.98 2.15
C GLN A 563 1.06 -10.46 2.22
N GLN A 564 0.48 -10.40 3.43
CA GLN A 564 -0.89 -9.94 3.62
C GLN A 564 -0.98 -9.04 4.85
N HIS A 565 -1.46 -7.81 4.62
CA HIS A 565 -1.72 -6.84 5.67
C HIS A 565 -2.94 -7.28 6.48
N CYS A 566 -2.71 -7.56 7.76
CA CYS A 566 -3.64 -7.53 8.88
C CYS A 566 -5.11 -7.72 8.47
N PHE A 567 -5.56 -8.97 8.34
CA PHE A 567 -6.99 -9.26 8.28
C PHE A 567 -7.49 -9.60 9.68
N LYS A 568 -8.68 -9.08 10.01
CA LYS A 568 -9.34 -9.36 11.26
C LYS A 568 -10.03 -10.72 11.13
N MET A 569 -9.47 -11.75 11.74
CA MET A 569 -10.22 -12.97 11.99
C MET A 569 -11.17 -12.70 13.16
N GLY A 570 -12.40 -13.21 13.09
CA GLY A 570 -13.47 -12.90 14.04
C GLY A 570 -13.08 -13.08 15.51
N ARG A 571 -13.83 -12.44 16.42
CA ARG A 571 -13.55 -12.40 17.87
C ARG A 571 -13.87 -13.69 18.62
N SER A 572 -13.54 -14.85 18.08
CA SER A 572 -13.69 -16.11 18.83
C SER A 572 -12.47 -16.31 19.70
N LYS A 573 -12.54 -15.87 20.96
CA LYS A 573 -11.65 -16.43 21.99
C LYS A 573 -12.05 -17.89 22.18
N LEU A 574 -11.09 -18.81 22.06
CA LEU A 574 -11.25 -20.22 22.42
C LEU A 574 -11.58 -20.36 23.91
#